data_AF-A0A7R7VUT8-F1
#
_entry.id   AF-A0A7R7VUT8-F1
#
_cell.length_a   1.000
_cell.length_b   1.000
_cell.length_c   1.000
_cell.angle_alpha   90.00
_cell.angle_beta   90.00
_cell.angle_gamma   90.00
#
_symmetry.space_group_name_H-M   'P 1'
#
loop_
_entity.id
_entity.type
_entity.pdbx_description
1 polymer ?
#
loop_
_entity_poly.entity_id
_entity_poly.type
_entity_poly.pdbx_seq_one_letter_code
_entity_poly.pdbx_strand_id
1 'polypeptide(L)'
;MSFLASARATLGPRLTFRPVPASLSALHSSPARLSLKESDTNRDNLNNIYESEKEHQIKDLKEGKAHWKQELASNSEASVKADREETQTDAENMEKLQQRTKDSPRSAHGP
;
A
#
# COMPACT_ATOMS: atom_id res chain seq x y z
N MET A 1 -13.05 -15.19 -76.97
CA MET A 1 -13.99 -15.98 -76.15
C MET A 1 -13.54 -15.85 -74.71
N SER A 2 -14.36 -15.13 -73.92
CA SER A 2 -14.15 -14.70 -72.54
C SER A 2 -14.75 -15.70 -71.56
N PHE A 3 -14.06 -15.99 -70.45
CA PHE A 3 -14.68 -16.66 -69.30
C PHE A 3 -14.23 -16.00 -67.98
N LEU A 4 -15.14 -15.16 -67.49
CA LEU A 4 -15.47 -14.70 -66.14
C LEU A 4 -14.49 -15.00 -64.99
N ALA A 5 -13.93 -13.94 -64.41
CA ALA A 5 -13.34 -13.95 -63.07
C ALA A 5 -14.45 -14.01 -62.01
N SER A 6 -14.37 -14.99 -61.11
CA SER A 6 -15.27 -15.12 -59.96
C SER A 6 -14.72 -14.34 -58.76
N ALA A 7 -15.34 -13.21 -58.43
CA ALA A 7 -15.02 -12.44 -57.23
C ALA A 7 -15.76 -13.02 -56.02
N ARG A 8 -15.04 -13.70 -55.13
CA ARG A 8 -15.58 -14.18 -53.85
C ARG A 8 -15.66 -13.02 -52.85
N ALA A 9 -16.79 -12.33 -52.82
CA ALA A 9 -17.11 -11.39 -51.75
C ALA A 9 -17.39 -12.16 -50.45
N THR A 10 -16.56 -11.96 -49.42
CA THR A 10 -16.88 -12.40 -48.06
C THR A 10 -17.36 -11.19 -47.26
N LEU A 11 -18.63 -11.22 -46.88
CA LEU A 11 -19.25 -10.24 -46.01
C LEU A 11 -18.71 -10.47 -44.58
N GLY A 12 -17.83 -9.59 -44.11
CA GLY A 12 -17.37 -9.61 -42.72
C GLY A 12 -18.50 -9.19 -41.76
N PRO A 13 -18.67 -9.84 -40.59
CA PRO A 13 -19.68 -9.43 -39.62
C PRO A 13 -19.29 -8.10 -38.98
N ARG A 14 -20.15 -7.08 -39.10
CA ARG A 14 -20.05 -5.84 -38.32
C ARG A 14 -20.56 -6.12 -36.92
N LEU A 15 -19.66 -6.46 -35.98
CA LEU A 15 -19.96 -6.46 -34.55
C LEU A 15 -20.09 -5.00 -34.09
N THR A 16 -21.31 -4.55 -33.84
CA THR A 16 -21.57 -3.29 -33.15
C THR A 16 -21.32 -3.50 -31.65
N PHE A 17 -20.07 -3.31 -31.23
CA PHE A 17 -19.71 -3.23 -29.81
C PHE A 17 -20.40 -2.00 -29.21
N ARG A 18 -21.40 -2.20 -28.36
CA ARG A 18 -22.00 -1.13 -27.56
C ARG A 18 -21.32 -1.12 -26.20
N PRO A 19 -20.39 -0.18 -25.92
CA PRO A 19 -19.75 -0.13 -24.61
C PRO A 19 -20.78 0.29 -23.56
N VAL A 20 -21.02 -0.58 -22.58
CA VAL A 20 -21.66 -0.21 -21.31
C VAL A 20 -20.63 0.60 -20.53
N PRO A 21 -20.91 1.83 -20.09
CA PRO A 21 -19.98 2.53 -19.21
C PRO A 21 -20.00 1.82 -17.86
N ALA A 22 -18.94 1.06 -17.58
CA ALA A 22 -18.64 0.65 -16.21
C ALA A 22 -18.37 1.94 -15.41
N SER A 23 -19.21 2.23 -14.42
CA SER A 23 -18.93 3.27 -13.44
C SER A 23 -17.68 2.87 -12.66
N LEU A 24 -16.52 3.30 -13.15
CA LEU A 24 -15.27 3.18 -12.41
C LEU A 24 -15.35 4.19 -11.26
N SER A 25 -15.60 3.68 -10.06
CA SER A 25 -15.36 4.45 -8.83
C SER A 25 -13.95 5.02 -8.92
N ALA A 26 -13.84 6.36 -8.97
CA ALA A 26 -12.56 7.03 -9.04
C ALA A 26 -11.78 6.70 -7.78
N LEU A 27 -10.76 5.84 -7.92
CA LEU A 27 -9.78 5.64 -6.86
C LEU A 27 -9.14 7.00 -6.58
N HIS A 28 -9.12 7.38 -5.32
CA HIS A 28 -8.61 8.68 -4.88
C HIS A 28 -7.11 8.74 -5.18
N SER A 29 -6.71 9.48 -6.21
CA SER A 29 -5.31 9.69 -6.57
C SER A 29 -4.71 10.73 -5.61
N SER A 30 -4.07 10.26 -4.54
CA SER A 30 -3.17 11.11 -3.76
C SER A 30 -1.91 11.36 -4.61
N PRO A 31 -1.33 12.58 -4.61
CA PRO A 31 -0.03 12.82 -5.22
C PRO A 31 1.01 11.87 -4.63
N ALA A 32 1.87 11.30 -5.48
CA ALA A 32 3.01 10.51 -5.04
C ALA A 32 3.95 11.41 -4.24
N ARG A 33 3.94 11.28 -2.91
CA ARG A 33 4.89 11.95 -2.04
C ARG A 33 6.16 11.11 -2.00
N LEU A 34 7.31 11.77 -2.07
CA LEU A 34 8.63 11.14 -1.85
C LEU A 34 8.88 10.87 -0.35
N SER A 35 7.83 10.52 0.41
CA SER A 35 7.96 10.00 1.76
C SER A 35 7.44 8.57 1.71
N LEU A 36 8.28 7.63 2.14
CA LEU A 36 7.95 6.21 2.12
C LEU A 36 6.77 5.94 3.07
N LYS A 37 6.80 6.56 4.26
CA LYS A 37 5.71 6.59 5.22
C LYS A 37 4.91 7.89 5.04
N GLU A 38 3.60 7.79 4.89
CA GLU A 38 2.75 8.98 4.67
C GLU A 38 2.58 9.84 5.92
N SER A 39 2.78 9.25 7.12
CA SER A 39 2.70 9.93 8.41
C SER A 39 4.03 10.48 8.91
N ASP A 40 5.16 10.08 8.30
CA ASP A 40 6.48 10.57 8.67
C ASP A 40 6.80 11.80 7.79
N THR A 41 6.34 12.97 8.21
CA THR A 41 6.53 14.23 7.48
C THR A 41 7.27 15.30 8.28
N ASN A 42 7.60 15.03 9.55
CA ASN A 42 8.12 16.02 10.50
C ASN A 42 9.55 15.72 11.01
N ARG A 43 10.31 14.88 10.29
CA ARG A 43 11.71 14.60 10.62
C ARG A 43 12.62 15.28 9.59
N ASP A 44 13.80 15.70 10.03
CA ASP A 44 14.86 16.13 9.10
C ASP A 44 15.67 14.90 8.65
N ASN A 45 16.18 14.92 7.41
CA ASN A 45 17.01 13.86 6.84
C ASN A 45 16.37 12.46 6.73
N LEU A 46 15.06 12.36 6.43
CA LEU A 46 14.36 11.07 6.26
C LEU A 46 15.09 10.11 5.32
N ASN A 47 15.66 10.63 4.24
CA ASN A 47 16.35 9.79 3.27
C ASN A 47 17.51 9.00 3.90
N ASN A 48 18.33 9.63 4.74
CA ASN A 48 19.44 8.96 5.42
C ASN A 48 18.94 7.92 6.43
N ILE A 49 17.85 8.22 7.13
CA ILE A 49 17.22 7.31 8.09
C ILE A 49 16.72 6.06 7.37
N TYR A 50 15.97 6.21 6.28
CA TYR A 50 15.49 5.08 5.48
C TYR A 50 16.62 4.27 4.85
N GLU A 51 17.69 4.91 4.36
CA GLU A 51 18.87 4.18 3.88
C GLU A 51 19.51 3.34 4.99
N SER A 52 19.70 3.91 6.18
CA SER A 52 20.24 3.15 7.32
C SER A 52 19.35 1.98 7.75
N GLU A 53 18.03 2.15 7.71
CA GLU A 53 17.07 1.10 8.05
C GLU A 53 17.03 -0.02 7.00
N LYS A 54 17.21 0.33 5.72
CA LYS A 54 17.40 -0.64 4.64
C LYS A 54 18.68 -1.44 4.83
N GLU A 55 19.79 -0.78 5.12
CA GLU A 55 21.06 -1.45 5.40
C GLU A 55 20.95 -2.39 6.61
N HIS A 56 20.27 -1.94 7.66
CA HIS A 56 20.02 -2.76 8.84
C HIS A 56 19.23 -4.03 8.48
N GLN A 57 18.18 -3.92 7.66
CA GLN A 57 17.43 -5.10 7.20
C GLN A 57 18.27 -6.06 6.37
N ILE A 58 19.17 -5.56 5.53
CA ILE A 58 20.10 -6.41 4.78
C ILE A 58 21.04 -7.16 5.74
N LYS A 59 21.47 -6.52 6.83
CA LYS A 59 22.27 -7.17 7.89
C LYS A 59 21.44 -8.23 8.62
N ASP A 60 20.22 -7.90 9.04
CA ASP A 60 19.32 -8.83 9.73
C ASP A 60 18.98 -10.06 8.87
N LEU A 61 18.80 -9.87 7.56
CA LEU A 61 18.64 -10.94 6.57
C LEU A 61 19.85 -11.87 6.52
N LYS A 62 21.06 -11.32 6.54
CA LYS A 62 22.29 -12.11 6.60
C LYS A 62 22.44 -12.87 7.91
N GLU A 63 21.98 -12.29 9.02
CA GLU A 63 22.00 -12.91 10.34
C GLU A 63 20.85 -13.90 10.58
N GLY A 64 19.91 -14.02 9.63
CA GLY A 64 18.72 -14.88 9.76
C GLY A 64 17.67 -14.35 10.74
N LYS A 65 17.80 -13.09 11.19
CA LYS A 65 16.88 -12.39 12.09
C LYS A 65 16.01 -11.37 11.36
N ALA A 66 15.89 -11.49 10.04
CA ALA A 66 15.07 -10.58 9.26
C ALA A 66 13.64 -10.55 9.81
N HIS A 67 13.21 -9.34 10.13
CA HIS A 67 11.89 -9.08 10.65
C HIS A 67 11.25 -7.97 9.84
N TRP A 68 9.93 -8.03 9.76
CA TRP A 68 9.17 -6.98 9.10
C TRP A 68 9.28 -5.69 9.91
N LYS A 69 9.68 -4.58 9.27
CA LYS A 69 9.81 -3.26 9.90
C LYS A 69 8.67 -2.34 9.45
N GLN A 70 7.89 -1.88 10.44
CA GLN A 70 6.78 -0.96 10.20
C GLN A 70 7.23 0.39 9.62
N GLU A 71 8.46 0.84 9.92
CA GLU A 71 8.98 2.14 9.48
C GLU A 71 9.21 2.23 7.95
N LEU A 72 9.50 1.09 7.30
CA LEU A 72 9.60 1.03 5.83
C LEU A 72 8.29 0.73 5.11
N ALA A 73 7.29 0.22 5.84
CA ALA A 73 6.00 -0.14 5.26
C ALA A 73 5.07 1.06 5.13
N SER A 74 4.23 1.08 4.09
CA SER A 74 3.19 2.10 3.98
C SER A 74 2.22 2.04 5.16
N ASN A 75 1.48 3.12 5.42
CA ASN A 75 0.51 3.18 6.52
C ASN A 75 -0.59 2.13 6.37
N SER A 76 -1.07 1.92 5.15
CA SER A 76 -2.07 0.90 4.84
C SER A 76 -1.53 -0.52 5.07
N GLU A 77 -0.32 -0.82 4.63
CA GLU A 77 0.33 -2.12 4.84
C GLU A 77 0.59 -2.40 6.32
N ALA A 78 0.99 -1.37 7.07
CA ALA A 78 1.22 -1.50 8.50
C ALA A 78 -0.05 -1.84 9.28
N SER A 79 -1.19 -1.24 8.92
CA SER A 79 -2.48 -1.56 9.56
C SER A 79 -2.88 -3.02 9.34
N VAL A 80 -2.71 -3.54 8.12
CA VAL A 80 -3.01 -4.95 7.80
C VAL A 80 -2.07 -5.91 8.53
N LYS A 81 -0.81 -5.52 8.72
CA LYS A 81 0.17 -6.33 9.45
C LYS A 81 -0.07 -6.33 10.95
N ALA A 82 -0.52 -5.20 11.51
CA ALA A 82 -0.98 -5.12 12.89
C ALA A 82 -2.20 -6.03 13.14
N ASP A 83 -3.18 -6.02 12.22
CA ASP A 83 -4.36 -6.89 12.31
C ASP A 83 -4.01 -8.39 12.25
N ARG A 84 -2.88 -8.74 11.64
CA ARG A 84 -2.37 -10.13 11.57
C ARG A 84 -1.49 -10.51 12.76
N GLU A 85 -1.35 -9.64 13.75
CA GLU A 85 -0.45 -9.81 14.91
C GLU A 85 1.03 -10.05 14.52
N GLU A 86 1.43 -9.72 13.29
CA GLU A 86 2.80 -9.85 12.80
C GLU A 86 3.69 -8.65 13.21
N THR A 87 3.17 -7.79 14.09
CA THR A 87 3.90 -6.67 14.68
C THR A 87 4.63 -7.11 15.94
N GLN A 88 5.89 -6.72 16.09
CA GLN A 88 6.69 -6.89 17.31
C GLN A 88 6.25 -5.92 18.42
N THR A 89 4.96 -5.91 18.72
CA THR A 89 4.41 -5.27 19.92
C THR A 89 4.58 -6.26 21.07
N ASP A 90 5.74 -6.22 21.70
CA ASP A 90 5.95 -6.92 22.97
C ASP A 90 4.84 -6.52 23.96
N ALA A 91 4.40 -7.45 24.81
CA ALA A 91 3.33 -7.19 25.78
C ALA A 91 3.59 -5.93 26.63
N GLU A 92 4.87 -5.64 26.91
CA GLU A 92 5.32 -4.43 27.60
C GLU A 92 5.03 -3.13 26.83
N ASN A 93 5.13 -3.15 25.50
CA ASN A 93 4.79 -2.01 24.66
C ASN A 93 3.28 -1.78 24.61
N MET A 94 2.48 -2.86 24.60
CA MET A 94 1.03 -2.76 24.69
C MET A 94 0.58 -2.18 26.03
N GLU A 95 1.18 -2.61 27.14
CA GLU A 95 0.88 -2.07 28.47
C GLU A 95 1.20 -0.57 28.55
N LYS A 96 2.36 -0.14 28.04
CA LYS A 96 2.74 1.29 27.99
C LYS A 96 1.76 2.12 27.14
N LEU A 97 1.28 1.57 26.01
CA LEU A 97 0.27 2.23 25.17
C LEU A 97 -1.08 2.35 25.88
N GLN A 98 -1.49 1.31 26.62
CA GLN A 98 -2.70 1.34 27.44
C GLN A 98 -2.61 2.36 28.58
N GLN A 99 -1.46 2.46 29.25
CA GLN A 99 -1.20 3.47 30.28
C GLN A 99 -1.29 4.88 29.70
N ARG A 100 -0.61 5.17 28.59
CA ARG A 100 -0.69 6.47 27.91
C ARG A 100 -2.10 6.83 27.46
N THR A 101 -2.91 5.84 27.08
CA THR A 101 -4.31 6.05 26.71
C THR A 101 -5.18 6.38 27.93
N LYS A 102 -4.92 5.74 29.08
CA LYS A 102 -5.59 6.05 30.35
C LYS A 102 -5.27 7.47 30.83
N ASP A 103 -4.03 7.91 30.65
CA ASP A 103 -3.55 9.25 31.04
C ASP A 103 -3.96 10.36 30.05
N SER A 104 -4.55 10.01 28.91
CA SER A 104 -5.02 10.98 27.92
C SER A 104 -6.24 11.74 28.44
N PRO A 105 -6.32 13.07 28.25
CA PRO A 105 -7.44 13.90 28.71
C PRO A 105 -8.79 13.50 28.10
N ARG A 106 -8.79 12.73 27.00
CA ARG A 106 -10.00 12.11 26.42
C ARG A 106 -10.69 11.11 27.36
N SER A 107 -9.96 10.50 28.30
CA SER A 107 -10.51 9.61 29.34
C SER A 107 -11.13 10.38 30.51
N ALA A 108 -10.64 11.59 30.79
CA ALA A 108 -11.12 12.45 31.87
C ALA A 108 -12.44 13.17 31.56
N HIS A 109 -12.83 13.25 30.28
CA HIS A 109 -14.15 13.65 29.83
C HIS A 109 -14.88 12.40 29.33
N GLY A 110 -15.59 11.74 30.25
CA GLY A 110 -16.56 10.69 29.88
C GLY A 110 -17.69 11.26 29.00
N PRO A 111 -18.57 10.39 28.43
CA PRO A 111 -19.64 10.81 27.54
C PRO A 111 -20.54 11.91 28.13
#